data_AF-K1SUL0-F1
#
_entry.id   AF-K1SUL0-F1
#
_cell.length_a   1.000
_cell.length_b   1.000
_cell.length_c   1.000
_cell.angle_alpha   90.00
_cell.angle_beta   90.00
_cell.angle_gamma   90.00
#
_symmetry.space_group_name_H-M   'P 1'
#
loop_
_entity.id
_entity.type
_entity.pdbx_description
1 polymer ?
#
loop_
_entity_poly.entity_id
_entity_poly.type
_entity_poly.pdbx_seq_one_letter_code
_entity_poly.pdbx_strand_id
1 'polypeptide(L)'
;NRWNEILSKIEIKDNDIDNLRTFYSCLYRSVLFPRAFYEINAEGQTIHYSPYNGQVLPGYLFTDTGFWDTFRSLFPLLNLIYPSMNEKMQEGLVNAYKESGFLPEWASPGHRDCMVGNNSASVVADAYIKGLQGYDIELLWEALKHGANNHLKGTASGRVAFEAYNRLEYVPNNIGVGQNVARTLEYAYNDWCIYTLGKKLGKPDSEIEIYKQRSLNYKNVYN
;
A
#
# COMPACT_ATOMS: atom_id res chain seq x y z
N ASN A 1 -13.22 8.27 26.78
CA ASN A 1 -11.86 7.70 26.72
C ASN A 1 -11.64 7.15 25.30
N ARG A 2 -10.76 7.76 24.49
CA ARG A 2 -10.59 7.47 23.05
C ARG A 2 -10.03 6.07 22.75
N TRP A 3 -9.12 5.58 23.59
CA TRP A 3 -8.57 4.24 23.43
C TRP A 3 -9.62 3.16 23.58
N ASN A 4 -10.49 3.28 24.59
CA ASN A 4 -11.58 2.33 24.79
C ASN A 4 -12.52 2.28 23.57
N GLU A 5 -12.83 3.42 22.94
CA GLU A 5 -13.67 3.47 21.74
C GLU A 5 -13.07 2.69 20.54
N ILE A 6 -11.75 2.78 20.36
CA ILE A 6 -11.04 2.10 19.27
C ILE A 6 -10.87 0.62 19.58
N LEU A 7 -10.41 0.28 20.78
CA LEU A 7 -10.08 -1.09 21.16
C LEU A 7 -11.32 -1.95 21.43
N SER A 8 -12.44 -1.36 21.86
CA SER A 8 -13.69 -2.10 22.10
C SER A 8 -14.43 -2.52 20.83
N LYS A 9 -13.88 -2.25 19.63
CA LYS A 9 -14.41 -2.80 18.37
C LYS A 9 -14.28 -4.31 18.28
N ILE A 10 -13.36 -4.88 19.06
CA ILE A 10 -13.23 -6.32 19.24
C ILE A 10 -13.28 -6.61 20.74
N GLU A 11 -14.30 -7.34 21.16
CA GLU A 11 -14.42 -7.82 22.53
C GLU A 11 -14.08 -9.32 22.55
N ILE A 12 -13.05 -9.68 23.32
CA ILE A 12 -12.69 -11.09 23.58
C ILE A 12 -12.96 -11.43 25.04
N LYS A 13 -13.34 -12.69 25.28
CA LYS A 13 -13.51 -13.26 26.62
C LYS A 13 -12.53 -14.42 26.77
N ASP A 14 -11.69 -14.33 27.78
CA ASP A 14 -10.70 -15.35 28.11
C ASP A 14 -10.54 -15.38 29.64
N ASN A 15 -10.29 -16.57 30.19
CA ASN A 15 -10.01 -16.75 31.62
C ASN A 15 -8.53 -16.54 31.94
N ASP A 16 -7.66 -16.55 30.92
CA ASP A 16 -6.23 -16.23 31.05
C ASP A 16 -5.99 -14.72 30.81
N ILE A 17 -5.49 -14.04 31.85
CA ILE A 17 -5.20 -12.61 31.80
C ILE A 17 -4.05 -12.27 30.84
N ASP A 18 -3.12 -13.19 30.58
CA ASP A 18 -1.98 -12.94 29.70
C ASP A 18 -2.40 -12.98 28.23
N ASN A 19 -3.42 -13.79 27.88
CA ASN A 19 -4.05 -13.74 26.56
C ASN A 19 -4.72 -12.38 26.32
N LEU A 20 -5.48 -11.88 27.31
CA LEU A 20 -6.13 -10.56 27.22
C LEU A 20 -5.10 -9.43 27.07
N ARG A 21 -4.03 -9.47 27.87
CA ARG A 21 -2.93 -8.49 27.80
C ARG A 21 -2.25 -8.51 26.44
N THR A 22 -1.91 -9.70 25.95
CA THR A 22 -1.26 -9.87 24.65
C THR A 22 -2.16 -9.34 23.54
N PHE A 23 -3.44 -9.74 23.52
CA PHE A 23 -4.39 -9.32 22.51
C PHE A 23 -4.55 -7.80 22.43
N TYR A 24 -4.89 -7.14 23.55
CA TYR A 24 -5.12 -5.69 23.53
C TYR A 24 -3.83 -4.89 23.37
N SER A 25 -2.67 -5.41 23.79
CA SER A 25 -1.38 -4.78 23.50
C SER A 25 -1.04 -4.83 22.01
N CYS A 26 -1.28 -5.97 21.35
CA CYS A 26 -1.12 -6.11 19.91
C CYS A 26 -2.12 -5.24 19.14
N LEU A 27 -3.39 -5.25 19.51
CA LEU A 27 -4.42 -4.41 18.87
C LEU A 27 -4.09 -2.92 19.00
N TYR A 28 -3.61 -2.48 20.18
CA TYR A 28 -3.09 -1.13 20.38
C TYR A 28 -1.97 -0.79 19.39
N ARG A 29 -0.98 -1.68 19.20
CA ARG A 29 0.11 -1.46 18.24
C ARG A 29 -0.38 -1.40 16.78
N SER A 30 -1.41 -2.17 16.44
CA SER A 30 -2.02 -2.21 15.11
C SER A 30 -2.87 -0.99 14.74
N VAL A 31 -3.01 0.00 15.63
CA VAL A 31 -3.76 1.24 15.35
C VAL A 31 -2.92 2.50 15.59
N LEU A 32 -1.59 2.36 15.58
CA LEU A 32 -0.65 3.48 15.67
C LEU A 32 -0.20 4.00 14.30
N PHE A 33 -0.05 3.11 13.31
CA PHE A 33 0.52 3.42 12.01
C PHE A 33 -0.38 2.94 10.86
N PRO A 34 -0.32 3.59 9.67
CA PRO A 34 0.42 4.84 9.42
C PRO A 34 -0.18 6.01 10.21
N ARG A 35 0.65 6.97 10.63
CA ARG A 35 0.17 8.10 11.44
C ARG A 35 -0.53 9.12 10.54
N ALA A 36 -1.52 9.81 11.11
CA ALA A 36 -2.05 11.01 10.48
C ALA A 36 -0.91 12.02 10.25
N PHE A 37 -0.80 12.51 9.03
CA PHE A 37 0.16 13.53 8.61
C PHE A 37 -0.57 14.72 7.98
N TYR A 38 -1.72 15.04 8.57
CA TYR A 38 -2.56 16.17 8.22
C TYR A 38 -2.95 16.92 9.50
N GLU A 39 -3.33 18.18 9.34
CA GLU A 39 -3.79 19.08 10.38
C GLU A 39 -5.12 19.72 9.98
N ILE A 40 -5.77 20.38 10.93
CA ILE A 40 -6.99 21.16 10.69
C ILE A 40 -6.61 22.64 10.80
N ASN A 41 -6.82 23.41 9.74
CA ASN A 41 -6.53 24.85 9.74
C ASN A 41 -7.57 25.67 10.53
N ALA A 42 -7.37 26.98 10.62
CA ALA A 42 -8.26 27.89 11.35
C ALA A 42 -9.70 27.89 10.80
N GLU A 43 -9.86 27.59 9.52
CA GLU A 43 -11.14 27.48 8.81
C GLU A 43 -11.82 26.11 9.00
N GLY A 44 -11.20 25.19 9.75
CA GLY A 44 -11.72 23.84 9.99
C GLY A 44 -11.50 22.86 8.84
N GLN A 45 -10.63 23.19 7.88
CA GLN A 45 -10.33 22.38 6.71
C GLN A 45 -9.15 21.44 6.99
N THR A 46 -9.21 20.24 6.43
CA THR A 46 -8.09 19.29 6.45
C THR A 46 -7.02 19.73 5.45
N ILE A 47 -5.80 19.95 5.94
CA ILE A 47 -4.61 20.29 5.14
C ILE A 47 -3.42 19.45 5.57
N HIS A 48 -2.38 19.36 4.75
CA HIS A 48 -1.13 18.69 5.13
C HIS A 48 0.07 19.41 4.51
N TYR A 49 1.22 19.31 5.16
CA TYR A 49 2.50 19.55 4.51
C TYR A 49 2.88 18.30 3.70
N SER A 50 3.11 18.46 2.41
CA SER A 50 3.56 17.39 1.54
C SER A 50 5.04 17.09 1.80
N PRO A 51 5.38 15.90 2.31
CA PRO A 51 6.77 15.48 2.42
C PRO A 51 7.37 15.08 1.06
N TYR A 52 6.58 15.16 -0.02
CA TYR A 52 6.99 14.77 -1.35
C TYR A 52 7.39 15.96 -2.22
N ASN A 53 6.73 17.12 -2.06
CA ASN A 53 7.02 18.33 -2.84
C ASN A 53 7.20 19.61 -2.01
N GLY A 54 7.05 19.54 -0.68
CA GLY A 54 7.32 20.65 0.24
C GLY A 54 6.22 21.72 0.32
N GLN A 55 5.05 21.50 -0.30
CA GLN A 55 3.93 22.45 -0.28
C GLN A 55 2.91 22.10 0.81
N VAL A 56 2.11 23.10 1.22
CA VAL A 56 0.92 22.85 2.05
C VAL A 56 -0.29 22.71 1.13
N LEU A 57 -0.96 21.56 1.20
CA LEU A 57 -2.04 21.18 0.27
C LEU A 57 -3.28 20.71 1.04
N PRO A 58 -4.48 20.79 0.45
CA PRO A 58 -5.71 20.30 1.09
C PRO A 58 -5.78 18.76 1.07
N GLY A 59 -6.55 18.20 2.01
CA GLY A 59 -6.89 16.77 2.05
C GLY A 59 -6.05 15.97 3.03
N TYR A 60 -6.39 14.68 3.17
CA TYR A 60 -5.69 13.79 4.08
C TYR A 60 -4.31 13.40 3.57
N LEU A 61 -3.39 13.15 4.50
CA LEU A 61 -2.13 12.48 4.22
C LEU A 61 -1.72 11.62 5.42
N PHE A 62 -1.07 10.49 5.15
CA PHE A 62 -0.59 9.55 6.16
C PHE A 62 0.83 9.08 5.79
N THR A 63 1.65 8.77 6.79
CA THR A 63 3.03 8.31 6.58
C THR A 63 3.55 7.41 7.72
N ASP A 64 4.82 7.02 7.66
CA ASP A 64 5.53 6.13 8.60
C ASP A 64 5.01 4.71 8.58
N THR A 65 4.97 4.16 7.37
CA THR A 65 4.69 2.74 7.16
C THR A 65 5.49 2.22 5.97
N GLY A 66 5.84 0.93 6.04
CA GLY A 66 6.40 0.16 4.95
C GLY A 66 5.38 -0.85 4.46
N PHE A 67 4.94 -0.74 3.21
CA PHE A 67 3.93 -1.64 2.69
C PHE A 67 4.41 -3.06 2.58
N TRP A 68 5.71 -3.33 2.40
CA TRP A 68 6.27 -4.68 2.50
C TRP A 68 5.94 -5.41 3.82
N ASP A 69 5.80 -4.67 4.91
CA ASP A 69 5.35 -5.18 6.20
C ASP A 69 3.82 -5.23 6.28
N THR A 70 3.17 -4.09 6.02
CA THR A 70 1.80 -3.84 6.50
C THR A 70 0.70 -4.33 5.57
N PHE A 71 1.00 -4.67 4.30
CA PHE A 71 0.00 -5.18 3.37
C PHE A 71 -0.58 -6.54 3.81
N ARG A 72 0.19 -7.31 4.58
CA ARG A 72 -0.08 -8.72 4.90
C ARG A 72 -1.24 -8.90 5.88
N SER A 73 -1.37 -7.99 6.85
CA SER A 73 -2.37 -8.11 7.92
C SER A 73 -2.86 -6.78 8.49
N LEU A 74 -2.01 -5.74 8.54
CA LEU A 74 -2.40 -4.45 9.11
C LEU A 74 -3.49 -3.77 8.27
N PHE A 75 -3.24 -3.51 6.99
CA PHE A 75 -4.26 -2.92 6.11
C PHE A 75 -5.52 -3.79 5.96
N PRO A 76 -5.40 -5.13 5.84
CA PRO A 76 -6.56 -6.02 5.92
C PRO A 76 -7.38 -5.91 7.22
N LEU A 77 -6.72 -5.74 8.38
CA LEU A 77 -7.40 -5.50 9.66
C LEU A 77 -8.15 -4.16 9.63
N LEU A 78 -7.53 -3.10 9.09
CA LEU A 78 -8.17 -1.79 8.95
C LEU A 78 -9.40 -1.86 8.04
N ASN A 79 -9.32 -2.59 6.91
CA ASN A 79 -10.46 -2.81 6.02
C ASN A 79 -11.64 -3.48 6.73
N LEU A 80 -11.38 -4.39 7.66
CA LEU A 80 -12.42 -5.12 8.37
C LEU A 80 -13.00 -4.34 9.55
N ILE A 81 -12.16 -3.75 10.39
CA ILE A 81 -12.54 -3.24 11.72
C ILE A 81 -12.62 -1.71 11.74
N TYR A 82 -11.80 -1.03 10.93
CA TYR A 82 -11.68 0.43 10.90
C TYR A 82 -11.78 1.01 9.47
N PRO A 83 -12.79 0.61 8.66
CA PRO A 83 -12.82 0.92 7.23
C PRO A 83 -12.82 2.43 6.93
N SER A 84 -13.52 3.23 7.74
CA SER A 84 -13.58 4.69 7.57
C SER A 84 -12.23 5.38 7.79
N MET A 85 -11.32 4.78 8.57
CA MET A 85 -9.97 5.28 8.69
C MET A 85 -9.13 4.89 7.47
N ASN A 86 -9.27 3.66 6.98
CA ASN A 86 -8.52 3.24 5.81
C ASN A 86 -8.97 3.98 4.53
N GLU A 87 -10.24 4.38 4.41
CA GLU A 87 -10.68 5.26 3.31
C GLU A 87 -9.90 6.57 3.26
N LYS A 88 -9.66 7.20 4.42
CA LYS A 88 -8.82 8.40 4.51
C LYS A 88 -7.36 8.11 4.16
N MET A 89 -6.86 6.93 4.53
CA MET A 89 -5.50 6.51 4.16
C MET A 89 -5.39 6.29 2.64
N GLN A 90 -6.42 5.76 1.98
CA GLN A 90 -6.46 5.65 0.52
C GLN A 90 -6.53 7.03 -0.16
N GLU A 91 -7.30 7.99 0.38
CA GLU A 91 -7.23 9.39 -0.08
C GLU A 91 -5.82 9.97 0.09
N GLY A 92 -5.15 9.65 1.19
CA GLY A 92 -3.73 10.01 1.38
C GLY A 92 -2.80 9.44 0.31
N LEU A 93 -3.07 8.23 -0.18
CA LEU A 93 -2.34 7.63 -1.30
C LEU A 93 -2.59 8.36 -2.63
N VAL A 94 -3.83 8.77 -2.88
CA VAL A 94 -4.20 9.62 -4.03
C VAL A 94 -3.35 10.90 -4.02
N ASN A 95 -3.27 11.56 -2.86
CA ASN A 95 -2.51 12.79 -2.66
C ASN A 95 -1.00 12.56 -2.82
N ALA A 96 -0.44 11.52 -2.20
CA ALA A 96 0.97 11.14 -2.36
C ALA A 96 1.36 10.91 -3.84
N TYR A 97 0.47 10.29 -4.64
CA TYR A 97 0.71 10.13 -6.08
C TYR A 97 0.65 11.46 -6.84
N LYS A 98 -0.36 12.31 -6.58
CA LYS A 98 -0.45 13.66 -7.19
C LYS A 98 0.80 14.50 -6.91
N GLU A 99 1.36 14.35 -5.72
CA GLU A 99 2.44 15.19 -5.22
C GLU A 99 3.84 14.71 -5.61
N SER A 100 3.99 13.43 -5.94
CA SER A 100 5.30 12.82 -6.18
C SER A 100 5.44 12.06 -7.50
N GLY A 101 4.31 11.75 -8.16
CA GLY A 101 4.24 10.87 -9.32
C GLY A 101 4.35 9.38 -9.00
N PHE A 102 4.47 8.97 -7.73
CA PHE A 102 4.57 7.56 -7.33
C PHE A 102 3.76 7.28 -6.06
N LEU A 103 3.19 6.08 -5.95
CA LEU A 103 2.74 5.58 -4.65
C LEU A 103 3.96 5.24 -3.79
N PRO A 104 3.95 5.58 -2.49
CA PRO A 104 5.02 5.17 -1.59
C PRO A 104 5.01 3.66 -1.39
N GLU A 105 6.19 3.04 -1.28
CA GLU A 105 6.32 1.67 -0.75
C GLU A 105 6.83 1.69 0.69
N TRP A 106 7.73 2.61 1.00
CA TRP A 106 8.15 2.93 2.36
C TRP A 106 8.20 4.44 2.51
N ALA A 107 7.45 5.00 3.45
CA ALA A 107 7.36 6.44 3.66
C ALA A 107 7.71 6.83 5.10
N SER A 108 8.63 7.78 5.29
CA SER A 108 8.89 8.44 6.58
C SER A 108 9.75 9.72 6.40
N PRO A 109 9.11 10.91 6.35
CA PRO A 109 7.70 11.09 5.98
C PRO A 109 7.47 10.98 4.47
N GLY A 110 8.48 11.23 3.63
CA GLY A 110 8.44 11.07 2.18
C GLY A 110 8.98 9.71 1.74
N HIS A 111 9.20 9.52 0.43
CA HIS A 111 9.75 8.26 -0.11
C HIS A 111 11.09 7.90 0.51
N ARG A 112 11.27 6.63 0.89
CA ARG A 112 12.50 6.08 1.46
C ARG A 112 12.91 4.81 0.71
N ASP A 113 14.22 4.58 0.61
CA ASP A 113 14.78 3.34 0.07
C ASP A 113 14.87 2.27 1.17
N CYS A 114 13.77 1.58 1.43
CA CYS A 114 13.71 0.53 2.45
C CYS A 114 12.78 -0.60 1.99
N MET A 115 13.27 -1.83 2.09
CA MET A 115 12.58 -3.06 1.67
C MET A 115 12.29 -3.11 0.16
N VAL A 116 11.46 -4.07 -0.28
CA VAL A 116 11.25 -4.39 -1.70
C VAL A 116 9.77 -4.63 -2.00
N GLY A 117 9.45 -4.84 -3.29
CA GLY A 117 8.09 -5.11 -3.75
C GLY A 117 7.43 -3.88 -4.35
N ASN A 118 6.18 -4.05 -4.74
CA ASN A 118 5.29 -2.99 -5.21
C ASN A 118 3.91 -3.17 -4.55
N ASN A 119 3.96 -3.27 -3.21
CA ASN A 119 2.89 -3.74 -2.35
C ASN A 119 1.81 -2.67 -2.11
N SER A 120 2.03 -1.43 -2.56
CA SER A 120 0.94 -0.46 -2.72
C SER A 120 -0.19 -1.02 -3.60
N ALA A 121 0.11 -1.91 -4.56
CA ALA A 121 -0.88 -2.62 -5.37
C ALA A 121 -1.83 -3.49 -4.53
N SER A 122 -1.29 -4.18 -3.52
CA SER A 122 -2.10 -4.99 -2.60
C SER A 122 -2.97 -4.10 -1.73
N VAL A 123 -2.38 -3.06 -1.13
CA VAL A 123 -3.08 -2.14 -0.24
C VAL A 123 -4.28 -1.49 -0.93
N VAL A 124 -4.10 -0.98 -2.14
CA VAL A 124 -5.16 -0.34 -2.93
C VAL A 124 -6.21 -1.36 -3.38
N ALA A 125 -5.78 -2.49 -3.95
CA ALA A 125 -6.71 -3.49 -4.47
C ALA A 125 -7.58 -4.10 -3.34
N ASP A 126 -6.98 -4.45 -2.20
CA ASP A 126 -7.70 -5.06 -1.07
C ASP A 126 -8.77 -4.11 -0.49
N ALA A 127 -8.43 -2.82 -0.32
CA ALA A 127 -9.38 -1.81 0.15
C ALA A 127 -10.59 -1.69 -0.80
N TYR A 128 -10.34 -1.52 -2.09
CA TYR A 128 -11.41 -1.33 -3.06
C TYR A 128 -12.29 -2.58 -3.25
N ILE A 129 -11.69 -3.77 -3.31
CA ILE A 129 -12.42 -5.03 -3.46
C ILE A 129 -13.33 -5.29 -2.26
N LYS A 130 -12.91 -4.88 -1.05
CA LYS A 130 -13.70 -4.97 0.19
C LYS A 130 -14.73 -3.85 0.35
N GLY A 131 -14.86 -2.95 -0.62
CA GLY A 131 -15.96 -1.98 -0.70
C GLY A 131 -15.64 -0.57 -0.19
N LEU A 132 -14.37 -0.25 0.11
CA LEU A 132 -13.97 1.11 0.44
C LEU A 132 -13.86 1.92 -0.86
N GLN A 133 -14.66 2.98 -1.01
CA GLN A 133 -14.83 3.68 -2.30
C GLN A 133 -14.81 5.23 -2.19
N GLY A 134 -14.56 5.79 -1.00
CA GLY A 134 -14.55 7.24 -0.76
C GLY A 134 -13.38 8.04 -1.34
N TYR A 135 -12.66 7.53 -2.34
CA TYR A 135 -11.43 8.11 -2.89
C TYR A 135 -11.33 7.90 -4.41
N ASP A 136 -10.43 8.63 -5.07
CA ASP A 136 -10.23 8.58 -6.52
C ASP A 136 -9.52 7.30 -6.97
N ILE A 137 -10.29 6.22 -7.12
CA ILE A 137 -9.79 4.91 -7.55
C ILE A 137 -9.26 4.92 -8.98
N GLU A 138 -9.78 5.79 -9.83
CA GLU A 138 -9.30 5.92 -11.21
C GLU A 138 -7.88 6.47 -11.26
N LEU A 139 -7.58 7.46 -10.41
CA LEU A 139 -6.20 7.93 -10.28
C LEU A 139 -5.27 6.88 -9.66
N LEU A 140 -5.75 6.12 -8.66
CA LEU A 140 -4.96 5.02 -8.10
C LEU A 140 -4.73 3.89 -9.10
N TRP A 141 -5.70 3.60 -9.97
CA TRP A 141 -5.53 2.64 -11.06
C TRP A 141 -4.37 3.05 -11.98
N GLU A 142 -4.33 4.32 -12.40
CA GLU A 142 -3.20 4.84 -13.18
C GLU A 142 -1.89 4.81 -12.40
N ALA A 143 -1.92 5.13 -11.10
CA ALA A 143 -0.74 5.08 -10.23
C ALA A 143 -0.15 3.67 -10.11
N LEU A 144 -1.00 2.64 -10.03
CA LEU A 144 -0.57 1.24 -9.97
C LEU A 144 0.06 0.78 -11.29
N LYS A 145 -0.56 1.12 -12.43
CA LYS A 145 0.04 0.84 -13.75
C LYS A 145 1.37 1.58 -13.93
N HIS A 146 1.45 2.82 -13.44
CA HIS A 146 2.68 3.61 -13.47
C HIS A 146 3.79 2.94 -12.66
N GLY A 147 3.53 2.59 -11.38
CA GLY A 147 4.49 1.93 -10.50
C GLY A 147 4.93 0.55 -10.98
N ALA A 148 4.06 -0.21 -11.64
CA ALA A 148 4.40 -1.50 -12.22
C ALA A 148 5.38 -1.40 -13.41
N ASN A 149 5.50 -0.23 -14.03
CA ASN A 149 6.31 0.00 -15.23
C ASN A 149 7.29 1.17 -15.09
N ASN A 150 7.53 1.66 -13.87
CA ASN A 150 8.48 2.74 -13.59
C ASN A 150 9.08 2.55 -12.19
N HIS A 151 10.17 3.27 -11.93
CA HIS A 151 10.84 3.29 -10.63
C HIS A 151 11.32 4.70 -10.30
N LEU A 152 10.99 5.17 -9.09
CA LEU A 152 11.57 6.39 -8.55
C LEU A 152 12.98 6.09 -8.03
N LYS A 153 13.99 6.43 -8.84
CA LYS A 153 15.41 6.17 -8.55
C LYS A 153 15.82 6.67 -7.16
N GLY A 154 16.56 5.83 -6.44
CA GLY A 154 17.03 6.14 -5.08
C GLY A 154 15.99 5.92 -3.99
N THR A 155 14.86 5.26 -4.30
CA THR A 155 13.79 4.93 -3.35
C THR A 155 13.28 3.51 -3.60
N ALA A 156 12.42 2.99 -2.72
CA ALA A 156 11.71 1.73 -2.95
C ALA A 156 10.47 1.86 -3.86
N SER A 157 10.03 3.10 -4.19
CA SER A 157 8.73 3.37 -4.81
C SER A 157 8.70 3.05 -6.30
N GLY A 158 7.75 2.22 -6.72
CA GLY A 158 7.72 1.58 -8.04
C GLY A 158 8.54 0.29 -8.08
N ARG A 159 8.88 -0.18 -9.28
CA ARG A 159 9.56 -1.48 -9.46
C ARG A 159 11.03 -1.32 -9.86
N VAL A 160 11.95 -1.52 -8.92
CA VAL A 160 13.37 -1.69 -9.23
C VAL A 160 13.55 -2.81 -10.25
N ALA A 161 14.25 -2.51 -11.35
CA ALA A 161 14.49 -3.42 -12.48
C ALA A 161 13.23 -3.91 -13.20
N PHE A 162 12.20 -3.06 -13.28
CA PHE A 162 10.97 -3.37 -14.02
C PHE A 162 11.25 -3.72 -15.48
N GLU A 163 12.25 -3.12 -16.16
CA GLU A 163 12.55 -3.46 -17.56
C GLU A 163 13.02 -4.91 -17.69
N ALA A 164 13.86 -5.36 -16.76
CA ALA A 164 14.33 -6.74 -16.73
C ALA A 164 13.18 -7.70 -16.40
N TYR A 165 12.39 -7.40 -15.37
CA TYR A 165 11.22 -8.20 -14.99
C TYR A 165 10.19 -8.28 -16.12
N ASN A 166 9.90 -7.17 -16.80
CA ASN A 166 8.93 -7.11 -17.89
C ASN A 166 9.38 -7.88 -19.14
N ARG A 167 10.70 -7.97 -19.38
CA ARG A 167 11.27 -8.66 -20.54
C ARG A 167 11.58 -10.13 -20.28
N LEU A 168 12.09 -10.44 -19.09
CA LEU A 168 12.61 -11.77 -18.74
C LEU A 168 11.65 -12.55 -17.84
N GLU A 169 10.60 -11.91 -17.33
CA GLU A 169 9.60 -12.50 -16.44
C GLU A 169 10.17 -12.92 -15.06
N TYR A 170 11.35 -12.39 -14.70
CA TYR A 170 11.95 -12.43 -13.38
C TYR A 170 13.02 -11.33 -13.27
N VAL A 171 13.43 -10.99 -12.05
CA VAL A 171 14.60 -10.12 -11.82
C VAL A 171 15.86 -10.98 -11.77
N PRO A 172 16.82 -10.82 -12.71
CA PRO A 172 18.05 -11.60 -12.71
C PRO A 172 18.97 -11.28 -11.54
N ASN A 173 19.81 -12.23 -11.13
CA ASN A 173 20.81 -12.05 -10.07
C ASN A 173 22.14 -11.45 -10.56
N ASN A 174 22.32 -11.29 -11.87
CA ASN A 174 23.58 -10.88 -12.51
C ASN A 174 23.54 -9.44 -13.09
N ILE A 175 22.57 -8.63 -12.68
CA ILE A 175 22.39 -7.24 -13.14
C ILE A 175 22.67 -6.19 -12.05
N GLY A 176 23.30 -6.59 -10.94
CA GLY A 176 23.63 -5.67 -9.84
C GLY A 176 22.44 -5.26 -8.96
N VAL A 177 21.35 -6.04 -8.98
CA VAL A 177 20.14 -5.78 -8.17
C VAL A 177 20.01 -6.85 -7.09
N GLY A 178 20.00 -6.42 -5.82
CA GLY A 178 19.82 -7.30 -4.67
C GLY A 178 18.37 -7.78 -4.50
N GLN A 179 18.20 -8.83 -3.68
CA GLN A 179 16.90 -9.42 -3.32
C GLN A 179 16.03 -9.79 -4.54
N ASN A 180 16.67 -10.19 -5.64
CA ASN A 180 16.03 -10.36 -6.94
C ASN A 180 14.93 -11.45 -6.95
N VAL A 181 15.10 -12.55 -6.21
CA VAL A 181 14.05 -13.57 -6.05
C VAL A 181 12.86 -13.00 -5.27
N ALA A 182 13.11 -12.30 -4.16
CA ALA A 182 12.05 -11.68 -3.38
C ALA A 182 11.26 -10.64 -4.21
N ARG A 183 11.96 -9.81 -5.00
CA ARG A 183 11.33 -8.87 -5.93
C ARG A 183 10.47 -9.59 -6.96
N THR A 184 10.97 -10.67 -7.57
CA THR A 184 10.20 -11.46 -8.55
C THR A 184 8.90 -11.99 -7.95
N LEU A 185 8.97 -12.58 -6.75
CA LEU A 185 7.81 -13.16 -6.08
C LEU A 185 6.79 -12.10 -5.67
N GLU A 186 7.24 -10.99 -5.07
CA GLU A 186 6.36 -9.87 -4.69
C GLU A 186 5.74 -9.23 -5.95
N TYR A 187 6.50 -8.99 -7.02
CA TYR A 187 5.98 -8.41 -8.26
C TYR A 187 4.93 -9.29 -8.93
N ALA A 188 5.12 -10.62 -8.95
CA ALA A 188 4.10 -11.54 -9.45
C ALA A 188 2.79 -11.46 -8.63
N TYR A 189 2.89 -11.39 -7.31
CA TYR A 189 1.72 -11.16 -6.46
C TYR A 189 1.08 -9.77 -6.71
N ASN A 190 1.88 -8.73 -6.87
CA ASN A 190 1.39 -7.39 -7.12
C ASN A 190 0.71 -7.28 -8.50
N ASP A 191 1.20 -8.00 -9.51
CA ASP A 191 0.53 -8.12 -10.81
C ASP A 191 -0.85 -8.80 -10.68
N TRP A 192 -0.98 -9.83 -9.83
CA TRP A 192 -2.29 -10.40 -9.52
C TRP A 192 -3.25 -9.39 -8.87
N CYS A 193 -2.76 -8.55 -7.95
CA CYS A 193 -3.56 -7.49 -7.33
C CYS A 193 -4.06 -6.48 -8.36
N ILE A 194 -3.18 -6.00 -9.25
CA ILE A 194 -3.53 -5.06 -10.32
C ILE A 194 -4.56 -5.69 -11.26
N TYR A 195 -4.35 -6.92 -11.70
CA TYR A 195 -5.33 -7.65 -12.53
C TYR A 195 -6.70 -7.76 -11.84
N THR A 196 -6.72 -8.14 -10.57
CA THR A 196 -7.96 -8.33 -9.82
C THR A 196 -8.72 -7.01 -9.62
N LEU A 197 -8.01 -5.92 -9.35
CA LEU A 197 -8.60 -4.59 -9.29
C LEU A 197 -9.13 -4.14 -10.64
N GLY A 198 -8.34 -4.29 -11.71
CA GLY A 198 -8.75 -3.92 -13.07
C GLY A 198 -10.03 -4.64 -13.50
N LYS A 199 -10.16 -5.93 -13.19
CA LYS A 199 -11.42 -6.66 -13.36
C LYS A 199 -12.58 -6.06 -12.57
N LYS A 200 -12.37 -5.73 -11.30
CA LYS A 200 -13.40 -5.15 -10.42
C LYS A 200 -13.86 -3.77 -10.93
N LEU A 201 -12.97 -3.03 -11.58
CA LEU A 201 -13.25 -1.73 -12.22
C LEU A 201 -13.83 -1.86 -13.64
N GLY A 202 -13.94 -3.06 -14.20
CA GLY A 202 -14.42 -3.26 -15.57
C GLY A 202 -13.46 -2.72 -16.64
N LYS A 203 -12.15 -2.73 -16.37
CA LYS A 203 -11.14 -2.30 -17.34
C LYS A 203 -11.05 -3.27 -18.52
N PRO A 204 -10.71 -2.79 -19.73
CA PRO A 204 -10.60 -3.65 -20.91
C PRO A 204 -9.55 -4.75 -20.75
N ASP A 205 -9.81 -5.92 -21.34
CA ASP A 205 -8.87 -7.05 -21.33
C ASP A 205 -7.48 -6.66 -21.88
N SER A 206 -7.43 -5.76 -22.87
CA SER A 206 -6.17 -5.23 -23.43
C SER A 206 -5.31 -4.48 -22.42
N GLU A 207 -5.89 -3.97 -21.33
CA GLU A 207 -5.14 -3.31 -20.24
C GLU A 207 -4.76 -4.28 -19.12
N ILE A 208 -5.55 -5.34 -18.88
CA ILE A 208 -5.41 -6.17 -17.67
C ILE A 208 -4.76 -7.54 -17.92
N GLU A 209 -4.82 -8.08 -19.15
CA GLU A 209 -4.35 -9.44 -19.44
C GLU A 209 -2.82 -9.57 -19.23
N ILE A 210 -2.06 -8.50 -19.45
CA ILE A 210 -0.62 -8.50 -19.17
C ILE A 210 -0.31 -8.76 -17.69
N TYR A 211 -1.11 -8.21 -16.77
CA TYR A 211 -0.92 -8.40 -15.34
C TYR A 211 -1.35 -9.80 -14.90
N LYS A 212 -2.39 -10.37 -15.53
CA LYS A 212 -2.76 -11.77 -15.32
C LYS A 212 -1.65 -12.71 -15.76
N GLN A 213 -1.03 -12.48 -16.93
CA GLN A 213 0.10 -13.28 -17.40
C GLN A 213 1.28 -13.19 -16.43
N ARG A 214 1.70 -11.96 -16.09
CA ARG A 214 2.84 -11.72 -15.18
C ARG A 214 2.59 -12.20 -13.75
N SER A 215 1.33 -12.37 -13.34
CA SER A 215 1.03 -12.97 -12.03
C SER A 215 1.54 -14.40 -11.84
N LEU A 216 1.91 -15.06 -12.94
CA LEU A 216 2.47 -16.41 -12.93
C LEU A 216 4.01 -16.43 -12.91
N ASN A 217 4.67 -15.26 -12.89
CA ASN A 217 6.13 -15.15 -12.96
C ASN A 217 6.87 -15.75 -11.76
N TYR A 218 6.19 -16.04 -10.65
CA TYR A 218 6.77 -16.83 -9.54
C TYR A 218 7.30 -18.19 -9.99
N LYS A 219 6.74 -18.76 -11.07
CA LYS A 219 7.18 -20.04 -11.66
C LYS A 219 8.60 -19.97 -12.24
N ASN A 220 9.04 -18.78 -12.66
CA ASN A 220 10.36 -18.58 -13.30
C ASN A 220 11.53 -18.55 -12.31
N VAL A 221 11.24 -18.61 -11.01
CA VAL A 221 12.24 -18.68 -9.93
C VAL A 221 12.02 -19.91 -9.04
N TYR A 222 11.26 -20.89 -9.53
CA TYR A 222 11.09 -22.19 -8.91
C TYR A 222 12.04 -23.19 -9.57
N ASN A 223 12.84 -23.90 -8.77
CA ASN A 223 13.68 -25.02 -9.19
C ASN A 223 13.14 -26.31 -8.57
#